data_AF-A0A438CAY6-F1
#
_entry.id   AF-A0A438CAY6-F1
#
_cell.length_a   1.000
_cell.length_b   1.000
_cell.length_c   1.000
_cell.angle_alpha   90.00
_cell.angle_beta   90.00
_cell.angle_gamma   90.00
#
_symmetry.space_group_name_H-M   'P 1'
#
loop_
_entity.id
_entity.type
_entity.pdbx_description
1 polymer ?
#
loop_
_entity_poly.entity_id
_entity_poly.type
_entity_poly.pdbx_seq_one_letter_code
_entity_poly.pdbx_strand_id
1 'polypeptide(L)' 'MDLSRADMKRFLDLNEMEELRNDAYNNSNIAKQRLKRWHDQLVSRKEFQKGQRVLPYHSKLHIFPGKLKSRWIGPFTI' A
#
# COMPACT_ATOMS: atom_id res chain seq x y z
N MET A 1 -15.63 -26.71 -41.30
CA MET A 1 -15.28 -25.61 -40.39
C MET A 1 -13.95 -25.93 -39.76
N ASP A 2 -12.93 -25.10 -39.94
CA ASP A 2 -11.60 -25.31 -39.36
C ASP A 2 -11.61 -24.96 -37.87
N LEU A 3 -12.10 -25.91 -37.07
CA LEU A 3 -12.17 -25.82 -35.61
C LEU A 3 -10.80 -25.54 -34.99
N SER A 4 -9.71 -26.11 -35.54
CA SER A 4 -8.35 -25.92 -35.04
C SER A 4 -7.84 -24.47 -35.14
N ARG A 5 -8.26 -23.72 -36.17
CA ARG A 5 -7.87 -22.32 -36.36
C ARG A 5 -8.59 -21.40 -35.37
N ALA A 6 -9.86 -21.70 -35.07
CA ALA A 6 -10.63 -20.98 -34.06
C ALA A 6 -10.09 -21.22 -32.65
N ASP A 7 -9.69 -22.46 -32.34
CA ASP A 7 -9.12 -22.82 -31.04
C ASP A 7 -7.75 -22.16 -30.82
N MET A 8 -6.87 -22.16 -31.83
CA MET A 8 -5.59 -21.45 -31.77
C MET A 8 -5.76 -19.95 -31.57
N LYS A 9 -6.72 -19.33 -32.26
CA LYS A 9 -7.01 -17.91 -32.09
C LYS A 9 -7.43 -17.60 -30.65
N ARG A 10 -8.36 -18.38 -30.08
CA ARG A 10 -8.82 -18.20 -28.70
C ARG A 10 -7.68 -18.38 -27.69
N PHE A 11 -6.78 -19.33 -27.91
CA PHE A 11 -5.61 -19.52 -27.05
C PHE A 11 -4.68 -18.29 -27.07
N LEU A 12 -4.38 -17.75 -28.25
CA LEU A 12 -3.57 -16.54 -28.39
C LEU A 12 -4.23 -15.32 -27.75
N ASP A 13 -5.52 -15.12 -28.01
CA ASP A 13 -6.30 -14.01 -27.44
C ASP A 13 -6.31 -14.07 -25.90
N LEU A 14 -6.39 -15.28 -25.31
CA LEU A 14 -6.34 -15.46 -23.85
C LEU A 14 -4.95 -15.16 -23.26
N ASN A 15 -3.88 -15.59 -23.94
CA ASN A 15 -2.52 -15.33 -23.49
C ASN A 15 -2.21 -13.83 -23.52
N GLU A 16 -2.61 -13.13 -24.57
CA GLU A 16 -2.44 -11.68 -24.68
C GLU A 16 -3.17 -10.93 -23.54
N MET A 17 -4.38 -11.35 -23.20
CA MET A 17 -5.12 -10.78 -22.07
C MET A 17 -4.46 -11.03 -20.72
N GLU A 18 -3.85 -12.19 -20.52
CA GLU A 18 -3.11 -12.52 -19.30
C GLU A 18 -1.83 -11.69 -19.16
N GLU A 19 -1.10 -11.50 -20.26
CA GLU A 19 0.08 -10.62 -20.31
C GLU A 19 -0.29 -9.17 -19.94
N LEU A 20 -1.34 -8.61 -20.55
CA LEU A 20 -1.83 -7.27 -20.23
C LEU A 20 -2.21 -7.11 -18.75
N ARG A 21 -2.82 -8.14 -18.16
CA ARG A 21 -3.18 -8.15 -16.74
C ARG A 21 -1.93 -8.16 -15.85
N ASN A 22 -0.95 -8.98 -16.20
CA ASN A 22 0.30 -9.08 -15.46
C ASN A 22 1.10 -7.77 -15.53
N ASP A 23 1.14 -7.13 -16.69
CA ASP A 23 1.77 -5.82 -16.88
C ASP A 23 1.10 -4.73 -16.05
N ALA A 24 -0.24 -4.68 -16.06
CA ALA A 24 -0.98 -3.74 -15.22
C ALA A 24 -0.69 -3.95 -13.72
N TYR A 25 -0.64 -5.20 -13.28
CA TYR A 25 -0.33 -5.55 -11.89
C TYR A 25 1.10 -5.16 -11.50
N ASN A 26 2.08 -5.49 -12.35
CA ASN A 26 3.48 -5.15 -12.15
C ASN A 26 3.67 -3.63 -12.10
N ASN A 27 3.05 -2.89 -13.02
CA ASN A 27 3.11 -1.43 -13.03
C ASN A 27 2.49 -0.82 -11.76
N SER A 28 1.33 -1.33 -11.31
CA SER A 28 0.71 -0.91 -10.05
C SER A 28 1.63 -1.15 -8.84
N ASN A 29 2.29 -2.31 -8.78
CA ASN A 29 3.22 -2.63 -7.72
C ASN A 29 4.44 -1.71 -7.73
N ILE A 30 5.01 -1.41 -8.90
CA ILE A 30 6.13 -0.47 -9.04
C ILE A 30 5.71 0.92 -8.54
N ALA A 31 4.53 1.41 -8.91
CA ALA A 31 4.02 2.70 -8.45
C ALA A 31 3.89 2.74 -6.92
N LYS A 32 3.30 1.71 -6.31
CA LYS A 32 3.18 1.59 -4.84
C LYS A 32 4.54 1.55 -4.15
N GLN A 33 5.49 0.81 -4.69
CA GLN A 33 6.85 0.74 -4.14
C GLN A 33 7.58 2.09 -4.23
N ARG A 34 7.45 2.81 -5.35
CA ARG A 34 8.02 4.16 -5.51
C ARG A 34 7.43 5.13 -4.50
N LEU A 35 6.10 5.11 -4.33
CA LEU A 35 5.42 5.95 -3.35
C LEU A 35 5.88 5.65 -1.92
N LYS A 36 6.01 4.36 -1.56
CA LYS A 36 6.53 3.96 -0.25
C LYS A 36 7.95 4.45 -0.02
N ARG A 37 8.84 4.30 -1.01
CA ARG A 37 10.23 4.81 -0.91
C ARG A 37 10.27 6.31 -0.70
N TRP A 38 9.48 7.07 -1.46
CA TRP A 38 9.40 8.53 -1.30
C TRP A 38 8.87 8.92 0.08
N HIS A 39 7.82 8.25 0.56
CA HIS A 39 7.28 8.47 1.89
C HIS A 39 8.32 8.17 2.98
N ASP A 40 8.98 7.02 2.90
CA ASP A 40 9.96 6.59 3.89
C ASP A 40 11.21 7.48 3.90
N GLN A 41 11.57 8.08 2.76
CA GLN A 41 12.61 9.13 2.68
C GLN A 41 12.19 10.43 3.37
N LEU A 42 10.90 10.79 3.29
CA LEU A 42 10.37 12.00 3.89
C LEU A 42 10.22 11.87 5.42
N VAL A 43 9.96 10.66 5.91
CA VAL A 43 9.86 10.39 7.35
C VAL A 43 11.25 10.40 7.97
N SER A 44 11.59 11.51 8.63
CA SER A 44 12.75 11.56 9.51
C SER A 44 12.60 10.53 10.63
N ARG A 45 13.51 9.55 10.67
CA ARG A 45 13.58 8.58 11.76
C ARG A 45 14.00 9.30 13.04
N LYS A 46 13.05 9.56 13.93
CA LYS A 46 13.36 9.95 15.30
C LYS A 46 13.79 8.70 16.06
N GLU A 47 15.05 8.64 16.45
CA GLU A 47 15.53 7.65 17.41
C GLU A 47 15.09 8.07 18.81
N PHE A 48 14.66 7.09 19.59
CA PHE A 48 14.22 7.30 20.95
C PHE A 48 15.15 6.59 21.93
N GLN A 49 15.44 7.25 23.06
CA GLN A 49 16.29 6.68 24.11
C GLN A 49 15.45 6.23 25.31
N LYS A 50 15.95 5.21 26.03
CA LYS A 50 15.32 4.71 27.26
C LYS A 50 15.22 5.84 28.28
N GLY A 51 14.02 6.06 28.82
CA GLY A 51 13.73 7.16 29.75
C GLY A 51 13.21 8.44 29.10
N GLN A 52 13.14 8.51 27.76
CA GLN A 52 12.54 9.65 27.06
C GLN A 52 11.02 9.64 27.19
N ARG A 53 10.44 10.81 27.50
CA ARG A 53 8.98 11.00 27.48
C ARG A 53 8.52 11.29 26.06
N VAL A 54 7.60 10.47 25.56
CA VAL A 54 7.03 10.60 24.22
C VAL A 54 5.51 10.58 24.27
N LEU A 55 4.88 11.27 23.32
CA LEU A 55 3.44 11.19 23.07
C LEU A 55 3.22 10.38 21.79
N PRO A 56 2.81 9.11 21.87
CA PRO A 56 2.54 8.30 20.70
C PRO A 56 1.21 8.73 20.07
N TYR A 57 1.22 8.84 18.74
CA TYR A 57 0.02 9.14 17.96
C TYR A 57 -0.76 7.85 17.67
N HIS A 58 -2.06 7.84 17.97
CA HIS A 58 -2.94 6.71 17.68
C HIS A 58 -3.37 6.72 16.20
N SER A 59 -2.64 6.00 15.35
CA SER A 59 -2.83 5.97 13.89
C SER A 59 -4.11 5.29 13.40
N LYS A 60 -4.75 4.43 14.20
CA LYS A 60 -6.03 3.80 13.83
C LYS A 60 -7.13 4.86 13.74
N LEU A 61 -7.86 4.87 12.63
CA LEU A 61 -9.02 5.75 12.42
C LEU A 61 -10.08 5.40 13.48
N HIS A 62 -10.35 6.31 14.41
CA HIS A 62 -11.55 6.26 15.21
C HIS A 62 -12.47 7.37 14.70
N ILE A 63 -13.59 6.97 14.11
CA ILE A 63 -14.69 7.88 13.82
C ILE A 63 -15.45 8.02 15.14
N PHE A 64 -15.22 9.12 15.86
CA PHE A 64 -15.91 9.36 17.12
C PHE A 64 -17.28 10.01 16.84
N PRO A 65 -18.41 9.39 17.25
CA PRO A 65 -19.72 10.04 17.20
C PRO A 65 -19.81 11.07 18.34
N GLY A 66 -19.32 12.28 18.12
CA GLY A 66 -19.30 13.36 19.12
C GLY A 66 -18.21 14.39 18.87
N LYS A 67 -17.78 15.10 19.93
CA LYS A 67 -16.68 16.08 19.85
C LYS A 67 -15.36 15.41 19.47
N LEU A 68 -14.61 16.07 18.59
CA LEU A 68 -13.28 15.64 18.16
C LEU A 68 -12.35 15.50 19.39
N LYS A 69 -11.84 14.29 19.64
CA LYS A 69 -10.83 14.04 20.69
C LYS A 69 -9.43 14.06 20.09
N SER A 70 -8.43 14.45 20.89
CA SER A 70 -7.03 14.32 20.47
C SER A 70 -6.68 12.84 20.28
N ARG A 71 -5.88 12.55 19.24
CA ARG A 71 -5.39 11.21 18.93
C ARG A 71 -4.05 10.90 19.59
N TRP A 72 -3.50 11.85 20.34
CA TRP A 72 -2.31 11.65 21.13
C TRP A 72 -2.68 10.85 22.37
N ILE A 73 -2.02 9.71 22.52
CA ILE A 73 -2.10 8.94 23.75
C ILE A 73 -1.18 9.65 24.76
N GLY A 74 -1.50 9.58 26.05
CA GLY A 74 -0.82 10.33 27.13
C GLY A 74 0.70 10.13 27.18
N PRO A 75 1.41 10.77 28.12
CA PRO A 75 2.87 10.67 28.18
C PRO A 75 3.32 9.24 28.50
N PHE A 76 4.14 8.66 27.62
CA PHE A 76 4.82 7.38 27.83
C PHE A 76 6.31 7.60 28.06
N THR A 77 6.90 6.77 28.91
CA THR A 77 8.35 6.63 29.02
C THR A 77 8.76 5.41 28.20
N ILE A 78 9.74 5.58 27.31
CA ILE A 78 10.31 4.49 26.50
C ILE A 78 11.22 3.59 27.33
#